data_AF-A0A2S6GX15-F1
#
_entry.id   AF-A0A2S6GX15-F1
#
_cell.length_a   1.000
_cell.length_b   1.000
_cell.length_c   1.000
_cell.angle_alpha   90.00
_cell.angle_beta   90.00
_cell.angle_gamma   90.00
#
_symmetry.space_group_name_H-M   'P 1'
#
loop_
_entity.id
_entity.type
_entity.pdbx_description
1 polymer ?
#
loop_
_entity_poly.entity_id
_entity_poly.type
_entity_poly.pdbx_seq_one_letter_code
_entity_poly.pdbx_strand_id
1 'polypeptide(L)' 'MLKPPHAHGTFAAATRDRWGKRTRTDRVISYFDTEDGRYLQTRVDGWTTISPTNSRRLLHHVSTLLPAT' A
#
# COMPACT_ATOMS: atom_id res chain seq x y z
N MET A 1 13.66 3.28 16.08
CA MET A 1 13.95 3.61 14.67
C MET A 1 13.67 2.37 13.84
N LEU A 2 13.10 2.50 12.64
CA LEU A 2 12.85 1.34 11.78
C LEU A 2 14.20 0.69 11.42
N LYS A 3 14.29 -0.64 11.53
CA LYS A 3 15.49 -1.40 11.14
C LYS A 3 15.64 -1.42 9.61
N PRO A 4 16.85 -1.66 9.08
CA PRO A 4 17.04 -1.82 7.65
C PRO A 4 16.10 -2.90 7.09
N PRO A 5 15.36 -2.62 6.00
CA PRO A 5 14.51 -3.63 5.39
C PRO A 5 15.35 -4.65 4.62
N HIS A 6 15.04 -5.93 4.79
CA HIS A 6 15.60 -7.01 3.97
C HIS A 6 14.69 -7.36 2.78
N ALA A 7 13.40 -6.99 2.84
CA ALA A 7 12.49 -6.99 1.70
C ALA A 7 11.55 -5.78 1.77
N HIS A 8 11.15 -5.26 0.62
CA HIS A 8 10.21 -4.15 0.53
C HIS A 8 9.51 -4.16 -0.82
N GLY A 9 8.36 -3.49 -0.90
CA GLY A 9 7.63 -3.36 -2.14
C GLY A 9 6.50 -2.36 -2.05
N THR A 10 5.91 -2.06 -3.21
CA THR A 10 4.86 -1.04 -3.33
C THR A 10 3.73 -1.56 -4.22
N PHE A 11 2.49 -1.35 -3.76
CA PHE A 11 1.27 -1.64 -4.48
C PHE A 11 0.59 -0.33 -4.89
N ALA A 12 0.19 -0.26 -6.16
CA ALA A 12 -0.63 0.81 -6.71
C ALA A 12 -1.64 0.19 -7.68
N ALA A 13 -2.82 0.80 -7.80
CA ALA A 13 -3.85 0.35 -8.71
C ALA A 13 -4.16 1.41 -9.79
N ALA A 14 -4.62 0.92 -10.92
CA ALA A 14 -5.23 1.74 -11.96
C ALA A 14 -6.39 0.97 -12.57
N THR A 15 -7.52 1.63 -12.76
CA THR A 15 -8.70 1.07 -13.42
C THR A 15 -8.86 1.65 -14.82
N ARG A 16 -9.63 0.96 -15.66
CA ARG A 16 -10.05 1.45 -16.96
C ARG A 16 -11.56 1.53 -16.99
N ASP A 17 -12.10 2.61 -17.54
CA ASP A 17 -13.53 2.69 -17.81
C ASP A 17 -13.90 1.93 -19.11
N ARG A 18 -15.20 1.91 -19.43
CA ARG A 18 -15.73 1.23 -20.62
C ARG A 18 -15.23 1.81 -21.95
N TRP A 19 -14.67 3.02 -21.94
CA TRP A 19 -14.10 3.69 -23.11
C TRP A 19 -12.57 3.59 -23.15
N GLY A 20 -11.97 2.86 -22.21
CA GLY A 20 -10.53 2.63 -22.12
C GLY A 20 -9.76 3.74 -21.40
N LYS A 21 -10.42 4.78 -20.86
CA LYS A 21 -9.74 5.82 -20.07
C LYS A 21 -9.18 5.19 -18.80
N ARG A 22 -7.87 5.35 -18.59
CA ARG A 22 -7.17 4.86 -17.42
C ARG A 22 -7.22 5.89 -16.28
N THR A 23 -7.68 5.47 -15.11
CA THR A 23 -7.65 6.26 -13.87
C THR A 23 -6.76 5.57 -12.86
N ARG A 24 -5.76 6.29 -12.33
CA ARG A 24 -4.87 5.77 -11.28
C ARG A 24 -5.48 6.08 -9.90
N THR A 25 -5.42 5.14 -8.98
CA THR A 25 -5.75 5.41 -7.58
C THR A 25 -4.75 6.43 -7.00
N ASP A 26 -5.25 7.39 -6.22
CA ASP A 26 -4.46 8.41 -5.54
C ASP A 26 -3.56 7.84 -4.42
N ARG A 27 -3.94 6.66 -3.91
CA ARG A 27 -3.26 5.94 -2.85
C ARG A 27 -2.23 4.94 -3.36
N VAL A 28 -1.14 4.84 -2.58
CA VAL A 28 -0.06 3.89 -2.74
C VAL A 28 0.21 3.24 -1.38
N ILE A 29 0.35 1.90 -1.38
CA ILE A 29 0.57 1.08 -0.18
C ILE A 29 1.96 0.47 -0.30
N SER A 30 2.87 0.75 0.63
CA SER A 30 4.21 0.16 0.66
C SER A 30 4.38 -0.73 1.88
N TYR A 31 5.22 -1.75 1.78
CA TYR A 31 5.60 -2.59 2.92
C TYR A 31 7.11 -2.70 3.06
N PHE A 32 7.56 -2.94 4.28
CA PHE A 32 8.95 -3.18 4.66
C PHE A 32 9.00 -4.37 5.60
N ASP A 33 9.74 -5.40 5.23
CA ASP A 33 10.08 -6.51 6.10
C ASP A 33 11.43 -6.21 6.74
N THR A 34 11.42 -6.17 8.08
CA THR A 34 12.58 -5.84 8.91
C THR A 34 12.79 -6.95 9.94
N GLU A 35 13.90 -6.91 10.68
CA GLU A 35 14.13 -7.84 11.80
C GLU A 35 13.01 -7.79 12.86
N ASP A 36 12.40 -6.62 13.05
CA ASP A 36 11.29 -6.41 14.00
C ASP A 36 9.91 -6.80 13.41
N GLY A 37 9.89 -7.35 12.20
CA GLY A 37 8.68 -7.75 11.48
C GLY A 37 8.29 -6.81 10.34
N ARG A 38 7.06 -6.97 9.87
CA ARG A 38 6.52 -6.24 8.71
C ARG A 38 5.87 -4.93 9.11
N TYR A 39 6.21 -3.87 8.38
CA TYR A 39 5.61 -2.55 8.49
C TYR A 39 4.89 -2.17 7.21
N LEU A 40 3.76 -1.49 7.37
CA LEU A 40 3.00 -0.84 6.32
C LEU A 40 3.35 0.64 6.30
N GLN A 41 3.50 1.21 5.12
CA GLN A 41 3.50 2.65 4.89
C GLN A 41 2.31 3.07 4.03
N THR A 42 1.61 4.10 4.49
CA THR A 42 0.54 4.78 3.75
C THR A 42 0.82 6.27 3.64
N ARG A 43 0.32 6.90 2.57
CA ARG A 43 0.37 8.36 2.39
C ARG A 43 -1.03 8.94 2.26
N VAL A 44 -1.37 9.92 3.08
CA VAL A 44 -2.66 10.63 3.08
C VAL A 44 -2.38 12.10 3.36
N ASP A 45 -2.92 13.00 2.52
CA ASP A 45 -2.81 14.46 2.70
C ASP A 45 -1.39 14.97 2.97
N GLY A 46 -0.41 14.40 2.26
CA GLY A 46 1.01 14.74 2.42
C GLY A 46 1.71 14.06 3.60
N TRP A 47 0.97 13.49 4.54
CA TRP A 47 1.49 12.76 5.70
C TRP A 47 1.82 11.31 5.36
N THR A 48 2.89 10.82 5.98
CA THR A 48 3.30 9.41 5.89
C THR A 48 3.07 8.74 7.24
N THR A 49 2.33 7.65 7.23
CA THR A 49 2.11 6.80 8.41
C THR A 49 2.84 5.48 8.21
N ILE A 50 3.67 5.09 9.18
CA ILE A 50 4.33 3.79 9.21
C ILE A 50 3.82 3.04 10.44
N SER A 51 3.32 1.82 10.26
CA SER A 51 2.74 1.02 11.34
C SER A 51 3.04 -0.46 11.20
N PRO A 52 3.19 -1.22 12.30
CA PRO A 52 3.31 -2.68 12.25
C PRO A 52 2.08 -3.31 11.57
N THR A 53 2.32 -4.27 10.70
CA THR A 53 1.26 -4.95 9.95
C THR A 53 1.51 -6.45 9.85
N ASN A 54 0.49 -7.18 9.42
CA ASN A 54 0.59 -8.59 9.06
C ASN A 54 -0.06 -8.80 7.68
N SER A 55 0.04 -10.00 7.13
CA SER A 55 -0.49 -10.30 5.79
C SER A 55 -1.99 -9.99 5.66
N ARG A 56 -2.78 -10.23 6.71
CA ARG A 56 -4.22 -9.94 6.71
C ARG A 56 -4.51 -8.43 6.64
N ARG A 57 -3.84 -7.62 7.46
CA ARG A 57 -3.98 -6.15 7.44
C ARG A 57 -3.46 -5.57 6.12
N LEU A 58 -2.32 -6.05 5.64
CA LEU A 58 -1.78 -5.64 4.34
C LEU A 58 -2.76 -5.95 3.21
N LEU A 59 -3.35 -7.16 3.18
CA LEU A 59 -4.35 -7.53 2.19
C LEU A 59 -5.57 -6.62 2.23
N HIS A 60 -6.05 -6.25 3.42
CA HIS A 60 -7.13 -5.27 3.55
C HIS A 60 -6.76 -3.94 2.89
N HIS A 61 -5.58 -3.36 3.20
CA HIS A 61 -5.13 -2.13 2.55
C HIS A 61 -4.97 -2.26 1.03
N VAL A 62 -4.43 -3.37 0.55
CA VAL A 62 -4.32 -3.63 -0.90
C VAL A 62 -5.69 -3.74 -1.55
N SER A 63 -6.66 -4.41 -0.92
CA SER A 63 -8.02 -4.52 -1.46
C SER A 63 -8.72 -3.17 -1.58
N THR A 64 -8.42 -2.22 -0.67
CA THR A 64 -8.96 -0.85 -0.75
C THR A 64 -8.36 0.00 -1.86
N LEU A 65 -7.34 -0.49 -2.58
CA LEU A 65 -6.82 0.20 -3.77
C LEU A 65 -7.76 0.05 -4.98
N LEU A 66 -8.57 -1.00 -4.99
CA LEU A 66 -9.55 -1.25 -6.03
C LEU A 66 -10.85 -0.52 -5.70
N PRO A 67 -11.57 0.02 -6.70
CA PRO A 67 -12.90 0.56 -6.48
C PRO A 67 -13.83 -0.50 -5.88
N ALA A 68 -14.78 -0.08 -5.04
CA ALA A 68 -15.93 -0.92 -4.72
C ALA A 68 -16.61 -1.33 -6.04
N THR A 69 -16.74 -2.63 -6.26
CA THR A 69 -17.31 -3.22 -7.48
C THR A 69 -18.80 -2.96 -7.54
#